data_AF-A0A7C4JG47-F1
#
_entry.id   AF-A0A7C4JG47-F1
#
_cell.length_a   1.000
_cell.length_b   1.000
_cell.length_c   1.000
_cell.angle_alpha   90.00
_cell.angle_beta   90.00
_cell.angle_gamma   90.00
#
_symmetry.space_group_name_H-M   'P 1'
#
loop_
_entity.id
_entity.type
_entity.pdbx_description
1 polymer ?
#
loop_
_entity_poly.entity_id
_entity_poly.type
_entity_poly.pdbx_seq_one_letter_code
_entity_poly.pdbx_strand_id
1 'polypeptide(L)' 'MERLSTGVQALDRMLAGGIPRGFCVAVTGEPGTGKTILCIHF' A
#
# COMPACT_ATOMS: atom_id res chain seq x y z
N MET A 1 10.89 -8.20 10.80
CA MET A 1 9.54 -7.61 10.74
C MET A 1 8.92 -8.09 9.45
N GLU A 2 7.82 -8.83 9.53
CA GLU A 2 7.11 -9.35 8.34
C GLU A 2 6.45 -8.18 7.60
N ARG A 3 6.60 -8.12 6.28
CA ARG A 3 6.02 -7.08 5.42
C ARG A 3 5.16 -7.72 4.34
N LEU A 4 4.01 -7.11 4.10
CA LEU A 4 3.04 -7.52 3.09
C LEU A 4 3.28 -6.68 1.83
N SER A 5 3.37 -7.34 0.68
CA SER A 5 3.44 -6.64 -0.62
C SER A 5 2.13 -5.92 -0.90
N THR A 6 2.20 -4.73 -1.49
CA THR A 6 1.03 -3.98 -1.94
C THR A 6 0.56 -4.40 -3.34
N GLY A 7 1.17 -5.43 -3.94
CA GLY A 7 0.91 -5.84 -5.33
C GLY A 7 1.52 -4.91 -6.40
N VAL A 8 2.09 -3.77 -5.99
CA VAL A 8 2.69 -2.77 -6.87
C VAL A 8 4.19 -2.69 -6.58
N GLN A 9 5.01 -3.32 -7.42
CA GLN A 9 6.46 -3.45 -7.20
C GLN A 9 7.18 -2.09 -6.99
N ALA A 10 6.72 -1.03 -7.67
CA ALA A 10 7.28 0.31 -7.47
C ALA A 10 6.97 0.85 -6.06
N LEU A 11 5.73 0.67 -5.58
CA LEU A 11 5.31 1.10 -4.25
C LEU A 11 5.99 0.29 -3.15
N ASP A 12 6.12 -1.03 -3.33
CA ASP A 12 6.86 -1.88 -2.41
C ASP A 12 8.31 -1.43 -2.23
N ARG A 13 8.99 -1.05 -3.33
CA ARG A 13 10.34 -0.50 -3.28
C ARG A 13 10.38 0.82 -2.51
N MET A 14 9.41 1.71 -2.72
CA MET A 14 9.30 2.98 -1.98
C MET A 14 9.04 2.76 -0.49
N LEU A 15 8.30 1.70 -0.12
CA LEU A 15 7.97 1.34 1.25
C LEU A 15 9.01 0.44 1.92
N ALA A 16 10.19 0.22 1.31
CA ALA A 16 11.23 -0.69 1.79
C ALA A 16 10.75 -2.15 1.96
N GLY A 17 10.06 -2.67 0.94
CA GLY A 17 9.57 -4.04 0.86
C GLY A 17 8.11 -4.23 1.28
N GLY A 18 7.27 -3.19 1.21
CA GLY A 18 5.83 -3.26 1.48
C GLY A 18 5.41 -2.83 2.88
N ILE A 19 4.17 -3.13 3.25
CA ILE A 19 3.51 -2.66 4.48
C ILE A 19 3.85 -3.56 5.67
N PRO A 20 4.30 -3.02 6.82
CA PRO A 20 4.53 -3.82 8.03
C PRO A 20 3.27 -4.56 8.49
N ARG A 21 3.38 -5.87 8.73
CA ARG A 21 2.25 -6.67 9.21
C ARG A 21 1.80 -6.22 10.61
N GLY A 22 0.49 -6.07 10.81
CA GLY A 22 -0.12 -5.66 12.07
C GLY A 22 -0.22 -4.14 12.27
N PHE A 23 0.17 -3.35 11.28
CA PHE A 23 0.05 -1.89 11.31
C PHE A 23 -1.24 -1.43 10.62
N CYS A 24 -1.84 -0.36 11.14
CA CYS A 24 -2.89 0.38 10.44
C CYS A 24 -2.24 1.45 9.56
N VAL A 25 -2.52 1.42 8.26
CA VAL A 25 -1.97 2.37 7.27
C VAL A 25 -3.11 3.13 6.61
N ALA A 26 -2.99 4.45 6.54
CA ALA A 26 -3.94 5.31 5.86
C ALA A 26 -3.45 5.66 4.46
N VAL A 27 -4.29 5.45 3.44
CA VAL A 27 -4.06 5.90 2.07
C VAL A 27 -4.78 7.23 1.86
N THR A 28 -4.03 8.29 1.56
CA THR A 28 -4.56 9.66 1.41
C THR A 28 -4.33 10.22 0.01
N GLY A 29 -5.12 11.22 -0.38
CA GLY A 29 -5.03 11.85 -1.71
C GLY A 29 -6.37 12.43 -2.18
N GLU A 30 -6.33 13.24 -3.22
CA GLU A 30 -7.49 13.92 -3.82
C GLU A 30 -8.54 12.93 -4.38
N PRO A 31 -9.82 13.33 -4.54
CA PRO A 31 -10.83 12.50 -5.20
C PRO A 31 -10.36 12.05 -6.59
N GLY A 32 -10.62 10.78 -6.95
CA GLY A 32 -10.23 10.23 -8.26
C GLY A 32 -8.80 9.68 -8.38
N THR A 33 -7.95 9.79 -7.35
CA THR A 33 -6.54 9.30 -7.41
C THR A 33 -6.37 7.77 -7.26
N GLY A 34 -7.46 7.00 -7.27
CA GLY A 34 -7.37 5.53 -7.22
C GLY A 34 -7.16 4.91 -5.83
N LYS A 35 -7.40 5.64 -4.72
CA LYS A 35 -7.27 5.10 -3.34
C LYS A 35 -8.10 3.84 -3.10
N THR A 36 -9.37 3.86 -3.52
CA THR A 36 -10.26 2.69 -3.39
C THR A 36 -9.72 1.52 -4.19
N ILE A 37 -9.25 1.78 -5.42
CA ILE A 37 -8.63 0.77 -6.28
C ILE A 37 -7.43 0.18 -5.57
N LEU A 38 -6.53 1.00 -5.00
CA LEU A 38 -5.37 0.53 -4.25
C LEU A 38 -5.76 -0.32 -3.03
N CYS A 39 -6.78 0.07 -2.26
CA CYS A 39 -7.16 -0.66 -1.04
C CYS A 39 -7.86 -2.00 -1.32
N ILE A 40 -8.52 -2.16 -2.47
CA ILE A 40 -9.14 -3.43 -2.88
C ILE A 40 -8.21 -4.25 -3.80
N HIS A 41 -7.03 -3.72 -4.11
CA HIS A 41 -6.06 -4.36 -4.97
C HIS A 41 -5.38 -5.50 -4.20
N PHE A 42 -5.79 -6.73 -4.52
CA PHE A 42 -5.33 -8.02 -4.00
C PHE A 42 -5.80 -8.41 -2.61
#